data_AF-A0A356QIG9-F1
#
_entry.id   AF-A0A356QIG9-F1
#
_cell.length_a   1.000
_cell.length_b   1.000
_cell.length_c   1.000
_cell.angle_alpha   90.00
_cell.angle_beta   90.00
_cell.angle_gamma   90.00
#
_symmetry.space_group_name_H-M   'P 1'
#
loop_
_entity.id
_entity.type
_entity.pdbx_description
1 polymer ?
#
loop_
_entity_poly.entity_id
_entity_poly.type
_entity_poly.pdbx_seq_one_letter_code
_entity_poly.pdbx_strand_id
1 'polypeptide(L)'
;SHAILQHNAQQHQAAKADGLIITPSHNPPEDGGIKYNPHHGGPADTDVTKWIELRANAYLLRHLSDVSLVPLDEALAHAQEYDFTAHYVAQLGKVVDMVAIQNANLTLGADPMGGAALPVWQAVAEHYGLNLE
;
A
#
# COMPACT_ATOMS: atom_id res chain seq x y z
N SER A 1 -0.24 3.86 2.15
CA SER A 1 -0.31 5.12 2.91
C SER A 1 0.00 6.34 2.04
N HIS A 2 1.20 6.45 1.43
CA HIS A 2 1.59 7.64 0.66
C HIS A 2 0.62 8.02 -0.48
N ALA A 3 0.16 7.04 -1.28
CA ALA A 3 -0.79 7.30 -2.36
C ALA A 3 -2.12 7.92 -1.86
N ILE A 4 -2.63 7.47 -0.71
CA ILE A 4 -3.83 8.03 -0.06
C ILE A 4 -3.60 9.50 0.29
N LEU A 5 -2.46 9.80 0.94
CA LEU A 5 -2.11 11.17 1.33
C LEU A 5 -1.94 12.08 0.10
N GLN A 6 -1.28 11.60 -0.94
CA GLN A 6 -1.06 12.36 -2.17
C GLN A 6 -2.36 12.69 -2.88
N HIS A 7 -3.26 11.70 -3.02
CA HIS A 7 -4.60 11.88 -3.56
C HIS A 7 -5.37 12.92 -2.73
N ASN A 8 -5.49 12.69 -1.42
CA ASN A 8 -6.31 13.48 -0.52
C ASN A 8 -5.79 14.91 -0.23
N ALA A 9 -4.53 15.19 -0.52
CA ALA A 9 -3.94 16.53 -0.41
C ALA A 9 -4.39 17.48 -1.54
N GLN A 10 -4.91 16.95 -2.65
CA GLN A 10 -5.39 17.76 -3.77
C GLN A 10 -6.69 18.48 -3.39
N GLN A 11 -6.71 19.82 -3.47
CA GLN A 11 -7.83 20.64 -2.99
C GLN A 11 -9.15 20.49 -3.76
N HIS A 12 -9.13 19.85 -4.93
CA HIS A 12 -10.29 19.75 -5.83
C HIS A 12 -10.91 18.36 -5.94
N GLN A 13 -10.51 17.42 -5.08
CA GLN A 13 -11.11 16.09 -5.12
C GLN A 13 -12.40 16.06 -4.29
N ALA A 14 -13.51 15.73 -4.97
CA ALA A 14 -14.83 15.62 -4.37
C ALA A 14 -14.94 14.45 -3.37
N ALA A 15 -14.17 13.36 -3.58
CA ALA A 15 -14.16 12.19 -2.72
C ALA A 15 -12.74 11.91 -2.19
N LYS A 16 -12.64 11.53 -0.92
CA LYS A 16 -11.39 11.09 -0.30
C LYS A 16 -11.12 9.62 -0.65
N ALA A 17 -9.87 9.29 -0.97
CA ALA A 17 -9.41 7.91 -1.07
C ALA A 17 -9.09 7.35 0.33
N ASP A 18 -9.16 6.04 0.43
CA ASP A 18 -8.67 5.21 1.54
C ASP A 18 -7.93 4.00 0.95
N GLY A 19 -7.68 2.94 1.71
CA GLY A 19 -7.07 1.75 1.14
C GLY A 19 -7.11 0.50 2.00
N LEU A 20 -7.02 -0.64 1.33
CA LEU A 20 -6.81 -1.95 1.92
C LEU A 20 -5.38 -2.41 1.63
N ILE A 21 -4.76 -3.08 2.60
CA ILE A 21 -3.45 -3.71 2.43
C ILE A 21 -3.62 -5.19 2.77
N ILE A 22 -3.33 -6.06 1.81
CA ILE A 22 -3.42 -7.51 1.96
C ILE A 22 -2.02 -8.02 2.33
N THR A 23 -1.77 -8.23 3.61
CA THR A 23 -0.52 -8.75 4.14
C THR A 23 -0.67 -9.17 5.62
N PRO A 24 -0.10 -10.32 6.02
CA PRO A 24 0.10 -10.68 7.41
C PRO A 24 1.48 -10.23 7.94
N SER A 25 2.09 -9.21 7.32
CA SER A 25 3.43 -8.71 7.63
C SER A 25 4.54 -9.75 7.45
N HIS A 26 5.01 -10.34 8.54
CA HIS A 26 6.17 -11.26 8.60
C HIS A 26 5.77 -12.65 9.08
N ASN A 27 4.46 -12.91 9.17
CA ASN A 27 3.96 -14.22 9.54
C ASN A 27 4.42 -15.29 8.55
N PRO A 28 4.36 -16.57 8.96
CA PRO A 28 4.69 -17.70 8.09
C PRO A 28 3.94 -17.70 6.75
N PRO A 29 4.48 -18.40 5.71
CA PRO A 29 3.91 -18.39 4.36
C PRO A 29 2.45 -18.86 4.25
N GLU A 30 1.96 -19.66 5.20
CA GLU A 30 0.59 -20.16 5.25
C GLU A 30 -0.44 -19.13 5.72
N ASP A 31 0.01 -18.03 6.36
CA ASP A 31 -0.87 -17.05 6.95
C ASP A 31 -1.36 -16.01 5.93
N GLY A 32 -2.60 -15.56 6.12
CA GLY A 32 -3.20 -14.45 5.39
C GLY A 32 -3.51 -13.27 6.30
N GLY A 33 -3.51 -12.06 5.75
CA GLY A 33 -3.87 -10.87 6.51
C GLY A 33 -4.45 -9.78 5.62
N ILE A 34 -5.38 -9.00 6.17
CA ILE A 34 -5.96 -7.83 5.52
C ILE A 34 -6.13 -6.72 6.56
N LYS A 35 -5.78 -5.49 6.19
CA LYS A 35 -5.91 -4.30 7.04
C LYS A 35 -6.44 -3.11 6.26
N TYR A 36 -7.13 -2.23 6.97
CA TYR A 36 -7.75 -1.02 6.43
C TYR A 36 -7.01 0.23 6.89
N ASN A 37 -6.78 1.15 5.95
CA ASN A 37 -6.22 2.47 6.17
C ASN A 37 -7.25 3.53 5.73
N PRO A 38 -7.83 4.32 6.65
CA PRO A 38 -8.78 5.38 6.30
C PRO A 38 -8.13 6.55 5.54
N HIS A 39 -8.90 7.61 5.29
CA HIS A 39 -8.49 8.77 4.48
C HIS A 39 -7.23 9.52 4.97
N HIS A 40 -6.86 9.39 6.24
CA HIS A 40 -5.62 9.97 6.77
C HIS A 40 -4.38 9.09 6.46
N GLY A 41 -4.55 7.95 5.78
CA GLY A 41 -3.49 7.09 5.29
C GLY A 41 -2.81 6.21 6.35
N GLY A 42 -3.10 6.41 7.63
CA GLY A 42 -2.63 5.57 8.74
C GLY A 42 -3.48 4.31 8.93
N PRO A 43 -3.11 3.40 9.84
CA PRO A 43 -3.96 2.27 10.22
C PRO A 43 -5.27 2.78 10.84
N ALA A 44 -6.36 2.04 10.62
CA ALA A 44 -7.65 2.36 11.22
C ALA A 44 -7.62 2.25 12.75
N ASP A 45 -8.27 3.21 13.43
CA ASP A 45 -8.42 3.22 14.89
C ASP A 45 -9.39 2.12 15.39
N THR A 46 -9.41 1.91 16.71
CA THR A 46 -10.18 0.82 17.34
C THR A 46 -11.69 0.93 17.13
N ASP A 47 -12.24 2.13 17.06
CA ASP A 47 -13.65 2.34 16.78
C ASP A 47 -14.04 1.83 15.39
N VAL A 48 -13.22 2.13 14.38
CA VAL A 48 -13.39 1.65 13.00
C VAL A 48 -13.19 0.14 12.93
N THR A 49 -12.08 -0.38 13.47
CA THR A 49 -11.77 -1.81 13.38
C THR A 49 -12.78 -2.66 14.14
N LYS A 50 -13.25 -2.22 15.31
CA LYS A 50 -14.32 -2.89 16.06
C LYS A 50 -15.64 -2.91 15.30
N TRP A 51 -15.99 -1.81 14.64
CA TRP A 51 -17.20 -1.79 13.80
C TRP A 51 -17.09 -2.77 12.62
N ILE A 52 -15.95 -2.78 11.92
CA ILE A 52 -15.69 -3.69 10.79
C ILE A 52 -15.74 -5.15 11.26
N GLU A 53 -15.08 -5.48 12.36
CA GLU A 53 -15.05 -6.82 12.95
C GLU A 53 -16.47 -7.31 13.28
N LEU A 54 -17.25 -6.51 14.01
CA LEU A 54 -18.62 -6.87 14.39
C LEU A 54 -19.49 -7.08 13.14
N ARG A 55 -19.33 -6.22 12.12
CA ARG A 55 -20.12 -6.31 10.89
C ARG A 55 -19.75 -7.54 10.06
N ALA A 56 -18.46 -7.83 9.93
CA ALA A 56 -17.96 -9.02 9.23
C ALA A 56 -18.44 -10.31 9.90
N ASN A 57 -18.33 -10.41 11.22
CA ASN A 57 -18.84 -11.55 11.98
C ASN A 57 -20.36 -11.73 11.83
N ALA A 58 -21.11 -10.62 11.80
CA ALA A 58 -22.55 -10.69 11.55
C ALA A 58 -22.87 -11.22 10.14
N TYR A 59 -22.09 -10.89 9.11
CA TYR A 59 -22.24 -11.49 7.78
C TYR A 59 -21.93 -12.99 7.78
N LEU A 60 -20.89 -13.42 8.50
CA LEU A 60 -20.54 -14.83 8.63
C LEU A 60 -21.67 -15.64 9.29
N LEU A 61 -22.27 -15.13 10.36
CA LEU A 61 -23.41 -15.77 11.03
C LEU A 61 -24.65 -15.91 10.14
N ARG A 62 -24.80 -15.05 9.14
CA ARG A 62 -25.88 -15.12 8.14
C ARG A 62 -25.46 -15.83 6.87
N HIS A 63 -24.38 -16.62 6.92
CA HIS A 63 -23.84 -17.37 5.79
C HIS A 63 -23.60 -16.50 4.54
N LEU A 64 -23.16 -15.25 4.75
CA LEU A 64 -22.87 -14.28 3.69
C LEU A 64 -24.06 -13.92 2.79
N SER A 65 -25.30 -14.25 3.18
CA SER A 65 -26.51 -14.02 2.37
C SER A 65 -26.75 -12.56 1.97
N ASP A 66 -26.26 -11.62 2.77
CA ASP A 66 -26.37 -10.17 2.50
C ASP A 66 -25.12 -9.56 1.84
N VAL A 67 -24.13 -10.36 1.47
CA VAL A 67 -22.93 -9.88 0.78
C VAL A 67 -23.20 -9.86 -0.72
N SER A 68 -23.25 -8.67 -1.30
CA SER A 68 -23.36 -8.52 -2.75
C SER A 68 -22.04 -8.91 -3.41
N LEU A 69 -22.08 -9.94 -4.27
CA LEU A 69 -20.93 -10.38 -5.06
C LEU A 69 -21.00 -9.78 -6.46
N VAL A 70 -19.84 -9.43 -7.00
CA VAL A 70 -19.67 -8.94 -8.37
C VAL A 70 -18.75 -9.92 -9.10
N PRO A 71 -19.07 -10.35 -10.34
CA PRO A 71 -18.16 -11.15 -11.14
C PRO A 71 -16.80 -10.48 -11.32
N LEU A 72 -15.73 -11.27 -11.36
CA LEU A 72 -14.37 -10.73 -11.44
C LEU A 72 -14.17 -9.81 -12.65
N ASP A 73 -14.67 -10.20 -13.82
CA ASP A 73 -14.51 -9.41 -15.06
C ASP A 73 -15.19 -8.04 -14.96
N GLU A 74 -16.35 -7.97 -14.28
CA GLU A 74 -17.04 -6.71 -14.01
C GLU A 74 -16.26 -5.86 -13.00
N ALA A 75 -15.73 -6.47 -11.93
CA ALA A 75 -14.90 -5.76 -10.96
C ALA A 75 -13.62 -5.20 -11.60
N LEU A 76 -12.97 -5.98 -12.47
CA LEU A 76 -11.76 -5.55 -13.19
C LEU A 76 -12.06 -4.42 -14.18
N ALA A 77 -13.24 -4.40 -14.80
CA ALA A 77 -13.66 -3.28 -15.66
C ALA A 77 -13.80 -1.94 -14.90
N HIS A 78 -14.00 -1.98 -13.58
CA HIS A 78 -14.04 -0.80 -12.72
C HIS A 78 -12.70 -0.50 -12.03
N ALA A 79 -11.73 -1.41 -12.08
CA ALA A 79 -10.41 -1.23 -11.50
C ALA A 79 -9.50 -0.44 -12.43
N GLN A 80 -8.54 0.29 -11.85
CA GLN A 80 -7.48 0.97 -12.58
C GLN A 80 -6.13 0.50 -12.04
N GLU A 81 -5.24 0.10 -12.94
CA GLU A 81 -3.85 -0.13 -12.57
C GLU A 81 -3.20 1.20 -12.16
N TYR A 82 -2.39 1.13 -11.11
CA TYR A 82 -1.65 2.27 -10.59
C TYR A 82 -0.24 1.84 -10.24
N ASP A 83 0.76 2.50 -10.82
CA ASP A 83 2.16 2.23 -10.53
C ASP A 83 2.55 2.88 -9.19
N PHE A 84 2.25 2.17 -8.10
CA PHE A 84 2.59 2.63 -6.75
C PHE A 84 4.09 2.81 -6.55
N THR A 85 4.92 2.01 -7.22
CA THR A 85 6.37 2.01 -7.06
C THR A 85 6.97 3.27 -7.66
N ALA A 86 6.71 3.55 -8.94
CA ALA A 86 7.27 4.72 -9.61
C ALA A 86 6.84 6.02 -8.92
N HIS A 87 5.56 6.14 -8.55
CA HIS A 87 5.05 7.31 -7.84
C HIS A 87 5.72 7.48 -6.47
N TYR A 88 5.90 6.41 -5.71
CA TYR A 88 6.57 6.48 -4.42
C TYR A 88 8.05 6.88 -4.56
N VAL A 89 8.79 6.23 -5.46
CA VAL A 89 10.23 6.47 -5.67
C VAL A 89 10.49 7.91 -6.12
N ALA A 90 9.67 8.45 -7.03
CA ALA A 90 9.79 9.82 -7.51
C ALA A 90 9.58 10.89 -6.41
N GLN A 91 8.97 10.53 -5.27
CA GLN A 91 8.75 11.45 -4.15
C GLN A 91 9.78 11.30 -3.02
N LEU A 92 10.64 10.27 -3.04
CA LEU A 92 11.61 10.01 -1.97
C LEU A 92 12.56 11.19 -1.72
N GLY A 93 13.02 11.87 -2.78
CA GLY A 93 13.86 13.07 -2.67
C GLY A 93 13.25 14.24 -1.91
N LYS A 94 11.93 14.22 -1.62
CA LYS A 94 11.27 15.25 -0.80
C LYS A 94 11.44 15.03 0.70
N VAL A 95 11.82 13.83 1.12
CA VAL A 95 11.93 13.43 2.53
C VAL A 95 13.32 12.93 2.90
N VAL A 96 14.09 12.46 1.93
CA VAL A 96 15.48 11.99 2.10
C VAL A 96 16.36 12.72 1.10
N ASP A 97 17.56 13.14 1.53
CA ASP A 97 18.56 13.76 0.65
C ASP A 97 19.22 12.72 -0.25
N MET A 98 18.54 12.38 -1.34
CA MET A 98 19.03 11.40 -2.31
C MET A 98 20.28 11.88 -3.06
N VAL A 99 20.48 13.20 -3.18
CA VAL A 99 21.66 13.78 -3.84
C VAL A 99 22.90 13.57 -2.97
N ALA A 100 22.79 13.76 -1.65
CA ALA A 100 23.88 13.46 -0.73
C ALA A 100 24.26 11.96 -0.76
N ILE A 101 23.28 11.07 -0.80
CA ILE A 101 23.51 9.61 -0.89
C ILE A 101 24.23 9.24 -2.20
N GLN A 102 23.77 9.79 -3.33
CA GLN A 102 24.45 9.63 -4.63
C GLN A 102 25.90 10.10 -4.58
N ASN A 103 26.13 11.32 -4.09
CA ASN A 103 27.45 11.93 -4.05
C ASN A 103 28.44 11.22 -3.10
N ALA A 104 27.92 10.55 -2.07
CA ALA A 104 28.73 9.74 -1.18
C ALA A 104 29.30 8.48 -1.86
N ASN A 105 28.74 8.08 -3.02
CA ASN A 105 29.19 6.94 -3.83
C ASN A 105 29.42 5.67 -2.99
N LEU A 106 28.47 5.37 -2.11
CA LEU A 106 28.50 4.20 -1.24
C LEU A 106 28.18 2.94 -2.04
N THR A 107 28.81 1.83 -1.69
CA THR A 107 28.31 0.49 -2.04
C THR A 107 27.29 0.08 -0.99
N LEU A 108 26.04 -0.07 -1.40
CA LEU A 108 24.92 -0.41 -0.55
C LEU A 108 24.48 -1.85 -0.81
N GLY A 109 23.94 -2.51 0.22
CA GLY A 109 23.34 -3.83 0.11
C GLY A 109 21.94 -3.85 0.68
N ALA A 110 21.00 -4.54 0.03
CA ALA A 110 19.65 -4.75 0.53
C ALA A 110 19.17 -6.20 0.32
N ASP A 111 18.78 -6.87 1.39
CA ASP A 111 18.03 -8.12 1.32
C ASP A 111 16.52 -7.81 1.34
N PRO A 112 15.78 -7.99 0.24
CA PRO A 112 14.35 -7.73 0.19
C PRO A 112 13.51 -8.82 0.87
N MET A 113 14.13 -9.93 1.30
CA MET A 113 13.52 -11.05 2.02
C MET A 113 12.28 -11.63 1.32
N GLY A 114 12.27 -11.60 -0.03
CA GLY A 114 11.12 -12.05 -0.84
C GLY A 114 9.85 -11.20 -0.66
N GLY A 115 9.94 -10.04 -0.01
CA GLY A 115 8.80 -9.18 0.27
C GLY A 115 8.43 -8.26 -0.91
N ALA A 116 7.33 -7.54 -0.74
CA ALA A 116 6.82 -6.56 -1.72
C ALA A 116 7.77 -5.37 -1.98
N ALA A 117 8.85 -5.24 -1.21
CA ALA A 117 9.82 -4.15 -1.33
C ALA A 117 10.88 -4.38 -2.43
N LEU A 118 11.05 -5.60 -2.95
CA LEU A 118 12.03 -5.87 -4.02
C LEU A 118 11.92 -4.91 -5.22
N PRO A 119 10.75 -4.77 -5.89
CA PRO A 119 10.63 -3.84 -7.02
C PRO A 119 10.86 -2.38 -6.62
N VAL A 120 10.60 -2.03 -5.35
CA VAL A 120 10.86 -0.68 -4.83
C VAL A 120 12.36 -0.44 -4.72
N TRP A 121 13.12 -1.37 -4.14
CA TRP A 121 14.59 -1.24 -4.06
C TRP A 121 15.24 -1.14 -5.43
N GLN A 122 14.80 -1.98 -6.38
CA GLN A 122 15.27 -1.92 -7.77
C GLN A 122 14.97 -0.56 -8.41
N ALA A 123 13.74 -0.08 -8.28
CA ALA A 123 13.36 1.23 -8.82
C ALA A 123 14.10 2.39 -8.15
N VAL A 124 14.42 2.30 -6.84
CA VAL A 124 15.26 3.29 -6.14
C VAL A 124 16.67 3.31 -6.70
N ALA A 125 17.28 2.13 -6.88
CA ALA A 125 18.63 2.01 -7.45
C ALA A 125 18.69 2.61 -8.85
N GLU A 126 17.75 2.26 -9.73
CA GLU A 126 17.68 2.78 -11.10
C GLU A 126 17.39 4.29 -11.15
N HIS A 127 16.35 4.75 -10.45
CA HIS A 127 15.91 6.13 -10.50
C HIS A 127 16.96 7.11 -9.99
N TYR A 128 17.70 6.70 -8.94
CA TYR A 128 18.72 7.53 -8.31
C TYR A 128 20.15 7.10 -8.70
N GLY A 129 20.35 6.16 -9.62
CA GLY A 129 21.68 5.72 -10.04
C GLY A 129 22.60 5.29 -8.88
N LEU A 130 22.05 4.55 -7.90
CA LEU A 130 22.80 4.11 -6.72
C LEU A 130 23.52 2.78 -7.00
N ASN A 131 24.72 2.62 -6.43
CA ASN A 131 25.40 1.33 -6.36
C ASN A 131 24.79 0.48 -5.24
N LEU A 132 23.64 -0.13 -5.54
CA LEU A 132 22.87 -0.96 -4.61
C LEU A 132 22.76 -2.40 -5.17
N GLU A 133 23.21 -3.37 -4.37
CA GLU A 133 23.16 -4.81 -4.65
C GLU A 133 22.21 -5.57 -3.72
#